data_AF-A0A7Y3MMI8-F1
#
_entry.id   AF-A0A7Y3MMI8-F1
#
_cell.length_a   1.000
_cell.length_b   1.000
_cell.length_c   1.000
_cell.angle_alpha   90.00
_cell.angle_beta   90.00
_cell.angle_gamma   90.00
#
_symmetry.space_group_name_H-M   'P 1'
#
loop_
_entity.id
_entity.type
_entity.pdbx_description
1 polymer ?
#
loop_
_entity_poly.entity_id
_entity_poly.type
_entity_poly.pdbx_seq_one_letter_code
_entity_poly.pdbx_strand_id
1 'polypeptide(L)'
;MFDRLLQWDRDTFIYLNALGIDDYDVLWTTITHFTTWIPLFLLMIALFFIKFERKQAFQMVLTVLALALFVAILTSVSKEVVQRLRPNNNEALNGLIRILQRPTDFSFFSGHASSSFSITVLVVLFLF
;
A
#
# COMPACT_ATOMS: atom_id res chain seq x y z
N MET A 1 -23.74 -11.23 10.31
CA MET A 1 -22.82 -11.53 9.18
C MET A 1 -21.63 -10.59 9.21
N PHE A 2 -21.86 -9.29 9.26
CA PHE A 2 -20.79 -8.28 9.41
C PHE A 2 -19.95 -8.47 10.67
N ASP A 3 -20.54 -8.86 11.81
CA ASP A 3 -19.78 -9.11 13.03
C ASP A 3 -18.78 -10.27 12.88
N ARG A 4 -19.15 -11.33 12.15
CA ARG A 4 -18.22 -12.43 11.85
C ARG A 4 -17.08 -11.98 10.96
N LEU A 5 -17.35 -11.11 9.98
CA LEU A 5 -16.32 -10.55 9.12
C LEU A 5 -15.34 -9.68 9.92
N LEU A 6 -15.84 -8.84 10.83
CA LEU A 6 -15.02 -8.02 11.72
C LEU A 6 -14.17 -8.90 12.66
N GLN A 7 -14.75 -9.99 13.17
CA GLN A 7 -14.02 -10.95 13.97
C GLN A 7 -12.92 -11.63 13.17
N TRP A 8 -13.20 -12.10 11.95
CA TRP A 8 -12.19 -12.71 11.08
C TRP A 8 -11.08 -11.74 10.70
N ASP A 9 -11.39 -10.50 10.37
CA ASP A 9 -10.39 -9.46 10.08
C ASP A 9 -9.47 -9.23 11.30
N ARG A 10 -10.05 -9.11 12.50
CA ARG A 10 -9.29 -8.97 13.76
C ARG A 10 -8.41 -10.19 14.05
N ASP A 11 -8.99 -11.38 14.05
CA ASP A 11 -8.31 -12.61 14.45
C ASP A 11 -7.19 -12.96 13.45
N THR A 12 -7.45 -12.75 12.15
CA THR A 12 -6.42 -12.91 11.10
C THR A 12 -5.29 -11.91 11.28
N PHE A 13 -5.59 -10.65 11.59
CA PHE A 13 -4.55 -9.65 11.84
C PHE A 13 -3.68 -10.01 13.04
N ILE A 14 -4.28 -10.39 14.17
CA ILE A 14 -3.54 -10.80 15.37
C ILE A 14 -2.67 -12.02 15.07
N TYR A 15 -3.25 -13.03 14.40
CA TYR A 15 -2.52 -14.25 14.02
C TYR A 15 -1.29 -13.92 13.16
N LEU A 16 -1.46 -13.15 12.08
CA LEU A 16 -0.35 -12.79 11.19
C LEU A 16 0.70 -11.91 11.89
N ASN A 17 0.27 -10.98 12.74
CA ASN A 17 1.17 -10.10 13.48
C ASN A 17 2.00 -10.89 14.52
N ALA A 18 1.41 -11.90 15.15
CA ALA A 18 2.07 -12.78 16.11
C ALA A 18 3.15 -13.69 15.48
N LEU A 19 3.12 -13.89 14.16
CA LEU A 19 4.17 -14.61 13.42
C LEU A 19 5.44 -13.76 13.21
N GLY A 20 5.39 -12.46 13.52
CA GLY A 20 6.54 -11.58 13.35
C GLY A 20 7.63 -11.83 14.40
N ILE A 21 8.88 -11.81 13.96
CA ILE A 21 10.08 -11.88 14.80
C ILE A 21 10.91 -10.60 14.66
N ASP A 22 11.66 -10.24 15.72
CA ASP A 22 12.43 -8.99 15.80
C ASP A 22 13.49 -8.88 14.69
N ASP A 23 14.11 -10.00 14.30
CA ASP A 23 15.12 -10.06 13.24
C ASP A 23 14.60 -9.57 11.86
N TYR A 24 13.29 -9.64 11.63
CA TYR A 24 12.67 -9.21 10.37
C TYR A 24 12.06 -7.80 10.44
N ASP A 25 12.14 -7.09 11.56
CA ASP A 25 11.53 -5.76 11.67
C ASP A 25 12.19 -4.76 10.71
N VAL A 26 13.51 -4.87 10.52
CA VAL A 26 14.24 -4.06 9.53
C VAL A 26 13.75 -4.36 8.12
N LEU A 27 13.50 -5.63 7.78
CA LEU A 27 12.95 -6.02 6.49
C LEU A 27 11.58 -5.37 6.26
N TRP A 28 10.65 -5.53 7.20
CA TRP A 28 9.28 -5.02 7.07
C TRP A 28 9.22 -3.49 7.00
N THR A 29 10.03 -2.81 7.82
CA THR A 29 10.11 -1.35 7.80
C THR A 29 10.75 -0.84 6.50
N THR A 30 11.78 -1.52 5.99
CA THR A 30 12.43 -1.18 4.70
C THR A 30 11.48 -1.35 3.52
N ILE A 31 10.78 -2.48 3.43
CA ILE A 31 9.81 -2.77 2.35
C ILE A 31 8.64 -1.78 2.38
N THR A 32 8.21 -1.33 3.56
CA THR A 32 7.11 -0.36 3.66
C THR A 32 7.54 1.07 3.32
N HIS A 33 8.83 1.38 3.45
CA HIS A 33 9.33 2.73 3.26
C HIS A 33 9.39 3.12 1.78
N PHE A 34 8.65 4.16 1.38
CA PHE A 34 8.52 4.56 -0.04
C PHE A 34 9.85 4.77 -0.77
N THR A 35 10.87 5.34 -0.12
CA THR A 35 12.14 5.66 -0.78
C THR A 35 12.89 4.44 -1.28
N THR A 36 12.66 3.26 -0.69
CA THR A 36 13.33 2.01 -1.10
C THR A 36 12.84 1.53 -2.47
N TRP A 37 11.67 2.03 -2.92
CA TRP A 37 11.07 1.70 -4.21
C TRP A 37 11.39 2.71 -5.32
N ILE A 38 12.08 3.81 -5.04
CA ILE A 38 12.51 4.78 -6.08
C ILE A 38 13.27 4.09 -7.22
N PRO A 39 14.23 3.17 -6.97
CA PRO A 39 14.92 2.47 -8.05
C PRO A 39 13.98 1.65 -8.94
N LEU A 40 12.95 1.02 -8.36
CA LEU A 40 11.96 0.26 -9.13
C LEU A 40 11.12 1.18 -10.01
N PHE A 41 10.66 2.32 -9.49
CA PHE A 41 9.90 3.28 -10.30
C PHE A 41 10.73 3.86 -11.45
N LEU A 42 12.01 4.15 -11.21
CA LEU A 42 12.93 4.57 -12.28
C LEU A 42 13.10 3.49 -13.34
N LEU A 43 13.22 2.22 -12.93
CA LEU A 43 13.28 1.09 -13.85
C LEU A 43 12.00 0.98 -14.69
N MET A 44 10.82 1.06 -14.07
CA MET A 44 9.54 1.01 -14.78
C MET A 44 9.43 2.12 -15.84
N ILE A 45 9.80 3.35 -15.48
CA ILE A 45 9.82 4.48 -16.41
C ILE A 45 10.84 4.23 -17.54
N ALA A 46 12.05 3.76 -17.21
CA ALA A 46 13.07 3.47 -18.20
C ALA A 46 12.60 2.40 -19.21
N LEU A 47 11.91 1.35 -18.75
CA LEU A 47 11.38 0.31 -19.63
C LEU A 47 10.36 0.85 -20.63
N PHE A 48 9.53 1.84 -20.27
CA PHE A 48 8.65 2.49 -21.23
C PHE A 48 9.43 3.19 -22.35
N PHE A 49 10.49 3.92 -22.03
CA PHE A 49 11.31 4.63 -23.01
C PHE A 49 12.24 3.71 -23.84
N ILE A 50 12.54 2.51 -23.33
CA ILE A 50 13.29 1.49 -24.05
C ILE A 50 12.39 0.75 -25.05
N LYS A 51 11.14 0.44 -24.67
CA LYS A 51 10.23 -0.40 -25.47
C LYS A 51 9.39 0.38 -26.48
N PHE A 52 9.03 1.62 -26.19
CA PHE A 52 8.07 2.40 -26.98
C PHE A 52 8.66 3.70 -27.53
N GLU A 53 7.99 4.27 -28.55
CA GLU A 53 8.33 5.61 -29.02
C GLU A 53 8.16 6.65 -27.90
N ARG A 54 9.01 7.69 -27.89
CA ARG A 54 9.03 8.71 -26.82
C ARG A 54 7.66 9.30 -26.49
N LYS A 55 6.82 9.53 -27.50
CA LYS A 55 5.47 10.06 -27.31
C LYS A 55 4.56 9.09 -26.56
N GLN A 56 4.59 7.81 -26.91
CA GLN A 56 3.81 6.75 -26.27
C GLN A 56 4.32 6.50 -24.84
N ALA A 57 5.64 6.41 -24.65
CA ALA A 57 6.26 6.27 -23.34
C ALA A 57 5.84 7.42 -22.40
N PHE A 58 5.84 8.66 -22.89
CA PHE A 58 5.39 9.81 -22.11
C PHE A 58 3.90 9.73 -21.74
N GLN A 59 3.05 9.29 -22.67
CA GLN A 59 1.61 9.06 -22.39
C GLN A 59 1.39 7.98 -21.33
N MET A 60 2.18 6.89 -21.35
CA MET A 60 2.15 5.83 -20.34
C MET A 60 2.57 6.36 -18.97
N VAL A 61 3.68 7.10 -18.88
CA VAL A 61 4.11 7.75 -17.63
C VAL A 61 3.02 8.67 -17.09
N LEU A 62 2.43 9.50 -17.95
CA LEU A 62 1.35 10.41 -17.54
C LEU A 62 0.12 9.65 -17.02
N THR A 63 -0.20 8.51 -17.63
CA THR A 63 -1.33 7.66 -17.20
C THR A 63 -1.04 7.01 -15.84
N VAL A 64 0.19 6.54 -15.61
CA VAL A 64 0.61 6.02 -14.29
C VAL A 64 0.53 7.11 -13.22
N LEU A 65 0.99 8.33 -13.51
CA LEU A 65 0.89 9.46 -12.59
C LEU A 65 -0.56 9.85 -12.30
N ALA A 66 -1.41 9.87 -13.33
CA ALA A 66 -2.84 10.14 -13.17
C ALA A 66 -3.53 9.08 -12.32
N LEU A 67 -3.21 7.79 -12.52
CA LEU A 67 -3.70 6.69 -11.70
C LEU A 67 -3.24 6.83 -10.26
N ALA A 68 -1.96 7.12 -10.02
CA ALA A 68 -1.42 7.30 -8.68
C ALA A 68 -2.13 8.45 -7.93
N LEU A 69 -2.35 9.58 -8.61
CA LEU A 69 -3.11 10.70 -8.04
C LEU A 69 -4.56 10.31 -7.74
N PHE A 70 -5.23 9.63 -8.67
CA PHE A 70 -6.60 9.16 -8.48
C PHE A 70 -6.72 8.23 -7.28
N VAL A 71 -5.82 7.24 -7.16
CA VAL A 71 -5.80 6.29 -6.03
C VAL A 71 -5.50 7.01 -4.71
N ALA A 72 -4.60 8.00 -4.70
CA ALA A 72 -4.31 8.79 -3.51
C ALA A 72 -5.54 9.57 -3.04
N ILE A 73 -6.24 10.26 -3.94
CA ILE A 73 -7.47 11.00 -3.63
C ILE A 73 -8.55 10.04 -3.11
N LEU A 74 -8.80 8.94 -3.84
CA LEU A 74 -9.82 7.97 -3.47
C LEU A 74 -9.53 7.33 -2.11
N THR A 75 -8.27 7.03 -1.82
CA THR A 75 -7.84 6.51 -0.51
C THR A 75 -8.12 7.52 0.60
N SER A 76 -7.72 8.79 0.42
CA SER A 76 -7.93 9.83 1.42
C SER A 76 -9.42 10.09 1.67
N VAL A 77 -10.23 10.18 0.61
CA VAL A 77 -11.68 10.35 0.75
C VAL A 77 -12.31 9.14 1.45
N SER A 78 -11.94 7.92 1.06
CA SER A 78 -12.48 6.70 1.67
C SER A 78 -12.13 6.62 3.16
N LYS A 79 -10.92 7.04 3.54
CA LYS A 79 -10.46 7.09 4.93
C LYS A 79 -11.31 8.02 5.79
N GLU A 80 -11.60 9.22 5.29
CA GLU A 80 -12.42 10.20 6.00
C GLU A 80 -13.91 9.84 6.03
N VAL A 81 -14.41 9.10 5.04
CA VAL A 81 -15.81 8.63 5.02
C VAL A 81 -16.01 7.45 5.96
N VAL A 82 -15.09 6.49 5.98
CA VAL A 82 -15.24 5.25 6.75
C VAL A 82 -14.74 5.38 8.19
N GLN A 83 -13.73 6.23 8.43
CA GLN A 83 -13.17 6.55 9.75
C GLN A 83 -12.77 5.33 10.58
N ARG A 84 -12.35 4.24 9.93
CA ARG A 84 -11.92 3.02 10.62
C ARG A 84 -10.57 3.24 11.31
N LEU A 85 -10.55 3.15 12.64
CA LEU A 85 -9.31 3.20 13.43
C LEU A 85 -8.32 2.11 13.00
N ARG A 86 -7.04 2.46 12.98
CA ARG A 86 -5.95 1.49 12.75
C ARG A 86 -5.75 0.62 13.99
N PRO A 87 -5.25 -0.62 13.85
CA PRO A 87 -5.05 -1.51 14.98
C PRO A 87 -4.13 -0.97 16.08
N ASN A 88 -3.11 -0.18 15.72
CA ASN A 88 -2.19 0.48 16.68
C ASN A 88 -2.83 1.59 17.52
N ASN A 89 -4.00 2.09 17.08
CA ASN A 89 -4.76 3.13 17.78
C ASN A 89 -5.97 2.53 18.53
N ASN A 90 -6.11 1.20 18.54
CA ASN A 90 -7.14 0.50 19.28
C ASN A 90 -6.56 -0.05 20.59
N GLU A 91 -6.98 0.52 21.72
CA GLU A 91 -6.49 0.13 23.04
C GLU A 91 -6.67 -1.35 23.34
N ALA A 92 -7.74 -1.98 22.83
CA ALA A 92 -8.00 -3.41 23.02
C ALA A 92 -6.99 -4.32 22.30
N LEU A 93 -6.17 -3.77 21.38
CA LEU A 93 -5.17 -4.51 20.62
C LEU A 93 -3.72 -4.18 21.03
N ASN A 94 -3.48 -3.09 21.74
CA ASN A 94 -2.13 -2.59 22.04
C ASN A 94 -1.23 -3.54 22.85
N GLY A 95 -1.81 -4.54 23.54
CA GLY A 95 -1.07 -5.60 24.23
C GLY A 95 -0.99 -6.94 23.48
N LEU A 96 -1.65 -7.05 22.33
CA LEU A 96 -1.76 -8.29 21.55
C LEU A 96 -0.92 -8.26 20.27
N ILE A 97 -0.36 -7.09 19.92
CA ILE A 97 0.28 -6.85 18.62
C ILE A 97 1.64 -6.18 18.77
N ARG A 98 2.55 -6.52 17.89
CA ARG A 98 3.83 -5.85 17.65
C ARG A 98 3.58 -4.60 16.80
N ILE A 99 3.95 -3.43 17.32
CA ILE A 99 3.74 -2.12 16.68
C ILE A 99 5.08 -1.59 16.15
N LEU A 100 5.28 -1.68 14.84
CA LEU A 100 6.50 -1.19 14.16
C LEU A 100 6.39 0.27 13.70
N GLN A 101 5.18 0.79 13.52
CA GLN A 101 4.91 2.16 13.09
C GLN A 101 3.69 2.72 13.82
N ARG A 102 3.65 4.05 14.04
CA ARG A 102 2.56 4.73 14.76
C ARG A 102 1.87 5.84 13.93
N PRO A 103 1.26 5.49 12.79
CA PRO A 103 0.47 6.42 12.01
C PRO A 103 -0.84 6.80 12.72
N THR A 104 -1.30 8.04 12.50
CA THR A 104 -2.46 8.65 13.18
C THR A 104 -3.71 8.75 12.30
N ASP A 105 -3.60 8.48 11.00
CA ASP A 105 -4.71 8.50 10.05
C ASP A 105 -5.54 7.20 10.06
N PHE A 106 -6.70 7.21 9.40
CA PHE A 106 -7.57 6.03 9.31
C PHE A 106 -6.98 4.90 8.45
N SER A 107 -7.50 3.69 8.66
CA SER A 107 -6.97 2.45 8.09
C SER A 107 -7.56 2.06 6.73
N PHE A 108 -8.82 2.42 6.45
CA PHE A 108 -9.56 1.83 5.34
C PHE A 108 -9.65 2.74 4.10
N PHE A 109 -9.30 2.29 2.91
CA PHE A 109 -8.45 1.12 2.62
C PHE A 109 -6.96 1.51 2.65
N SER A 110 -6.07 0.51 2.62
CA SER A 110 -4.62 0.75 2.71
C SER A 110 -4.09 1.45 1.45
N GLY A 111 -3.55 2.67 1.64
CA GLY A 111 -2.94 3.45 0.56
C GLY A 111 -1.69 2.82 -0.04
N HIS A 112 -0.87 2.13 0.78
CA HIS A 112 0.30 1.41 0.28
C HIS A 112 -0.13 0.23 -0.59
N ALA A 113 -1.12 -0.55 -0.16
CA ALA A 113 -1.61 -1.71 -0.92
C ALA A 113 -2.30 -1.30 -2.22
N SER A 114 -3.17 -0.27 -2.19
CA SER A 114 -3.88 0.20 -3.38
C SER A 114 -2.94 0.79 -4.43
N SER A 115 -2.00 1.64 -4.01
CA SER A 115 -1.06 2.31 -4.92
C SER A 115 -0.07 1.31 -5.53
N SER A 116 0.54 0.44 -4.71
CA SER A 116 1.50 -0.56 -5.21
C SER A 116 0.85 -1.52 -6.21
N PHE A 117 -0.34 -2.04 -5.91
CA PHE A 117 -1.04 -2.97 -6.79
C PHE A 117 -1.45 -2.29 -8.10
N SER A 118 -2.14 -1.15 -8.03
CA SER A 118 -2.66 -0.46 -9.21
C SER A 118 -1.55 -0.01 -10.16
N ILE A 119 -0.47 0.57 -9.65
CA ILE A 119 0.68 0.99 -10.46
C ILE A 119 1.35 -0.22 -11.12
N THR A 120 1.63 -1.27 -10.34
CA THR A 120 2.32 -2.46 -10.86
C THR A 120 1.51 -3.14 -11.94
N VAL A 121 0.21 -3.34 -11.73
CA VAL A 121 -0.69 -3.95 -12.73
C VAL A 121 -0.73 -3.11 -13.99
N LEU A 122 -0.88 -1.78 -13.89
CA LEU A 122 -0.90 -0.92 -15.07
C LEU A 122 0.42 -0.98 -15.86
N VAL A 123 1.56 -0.95 -15.16
CA VAL A 123 2.88 -1.06 -15.77
C VAL A 123 3.05 -2.41 -16.48
N VAL A 124 2.62 -3.51 -15.85
CA VAL A 124 2.65 -4.85 -16.46
C VAL A 124 1.78 -4.88 -17.72
N LEU A 125 0.56 -4.35 -17.67
CA LEU A 125 -0.34 -4.29 -18.83
C LEU A 125 0.17 -3.41 -19.97
N PHE A 126 0.98 -2.39 -19.69
CA PHE A 126 1.65 -1.62 -20.73
C PHE A 126 2.86 -2.36 -21.30
N LEU A 127 3.59 -3.14 -20.49
CA LEU A 127 4.83 -3.79 -20.89
C LEU A 127 4.64 -5.18 -21.51
N PHE A 128 3.52 -5.87 -21.30
CA PHE A 128 3.28 -7.23 -21.79
C PHE A 128 1.97 -7.29 -22.57
#